data_AF-A0A2D9J6K8-F1
#
_entry.id   AF-A0A2D9J6K8-F1
#
_cell.length_a   1.000
_cell.length_b   1.000
_cell.length_c   1.000
_cell.angle_alpha   90.00
_cell.angle_beta   90.00
_cell.angle_gamma   90.00
#
_symmetry.space_group_name_H-M   'P 1'
#
loop_
_entity.id
_entity.type
_entity.pdbx_description
1 polymer ?
#
loop_
_entity_poly.entity_id
_entity_poly.type
_entity_poly.pdbx_seq_one_letter_code
_entity_poly.pdbx_strand_id
1 'polypeptide(L)'
;MKNFIYFLIAVTIFACSGNDDDNNNNEFEGQWSGIFSGDDNGTWTASISSNGQVSGVCYSFIYDEENSLNGTVSSSGEFEATFGTSSSGGGFTGILIGNSGEGVWSDPNSGSGTWSGNKD
;
A
#
# COMPACT_ATOMS: atom_id res chain seq x y z
N MET A 1 51.28 -39.24 42.31
CA MET A 1 51.79 -38.91 40.96
C MET A 1 50.80 -37.95 40.35
N LYS A 2 51.20 -36.68 40.17
CA LYS A 2 50.39 -35.57 39.66
C LYS A 2 50.79 -35.41 38.20
N ASN A 3 49.85 -35.47 37.25
CA ASN A 3 49.99 -35.10 35.83
C ASN A 3 48.57 -35.14 35.23
N PHE A 4 47.91 -34.00 35.07
CA PHE A 4 47.90 -33.07 33.94
C PHE A 4 46.64 -33.26 33.10
N ILE A 5 45.78 -32.26 33.23
CA ILE A 5 44.52 -32.00 32.55
C ILE A 5 44.71 -32.01 31.03
N TYR A 6 43.79 -32.64 30.29
CA TYR A 6 43.45 -32.24 28.93
C TYR A 6 41.95 -32.02 28.81
N PHE A 7 41.62 -30.75 28.63
CA PHE A 7 40.32 -30.17 28.42
C PHE A 7 40.08 -30.15 26.91
N LEU A 8 39.07 -30.87 26.42
CA LEU A 8 38.65 -30.84 25.02
C LEU A 8 37.17 -30.45 25.01
N ILE A 9 36.94 -29.14 25.14
CA ILE A 9 35.66 -28.51 24.84
C ILE A 9 35.56 -28.44 23.31
N ALA A 10 34.62 -29.20 22.75
CA ALA A 10 34.19 -29.02 21.37
C ALA A 10 33.06 -27.99 21.38
N VAL A 11 33.39 -26.72 21.07
CA VAL A 11 32.39 -25.70 20.75
C VAL A 11 32.00 -25.89 19.30
N THR A 12 30.88 -26.55 19.04
CA THR A 12 30.19 -26.48 17.75
C THR A 12 29.26 -25.27 17.80
N ILE A 13 29.76 -24.11 17.36
CA ILE A 13 28.90 -23.00 16.96
C ILE A 13 28.28 -23.36 15.61
N PHE A 14 27.05 -23.88 15.63
CA PHE A 14 26.17 -23.76 14.47
C PHE A 14 25.78 -22.28 14.38
N ALA A 15 26.56 -21.51 13.63
CA ALA A 15 26.07 -20.25 13.10
C ALA A 15 25.00 -20.61 12.07
N CYS A 16 23.74 -20.66 12.53
CA CYS A 16 22.61 -20.57 11.63
C CYS A 16 22.70 -19.17 11.02
N SER A 17 23.29 -19.06 9.82
CA SER A 17 23.06 -17.90 8.98
C SER A 17 21.58 -17.96 8.62
N GLY A 18 20.75 -17.33 9.44
CA GLY A 18 19.45 -16.87 9.00
C GLY A 18 19.74 -16.00 7.80
N ASN A 19 19.51 -16.56 6.61
CA ASN A 19 19.27 -15.78 5.44
C ASN A 19 17.93 -15.10 5.77
N ASP A 20 18.02 -13.93 6.40
CA ASP A 20 16.91 -12.99 6.44
C ASP A 20 16.75 -12.55 4.99
N ASP A 21 16.03 -13.37 4.22
CA ASP A 21 15.41 -12.95 2.99
C ASP A 21 14.39 -11.88 3.43
N ASP A 22 14.87 -10.65 3.53
CA ASP A 22 14.08 -9.42 3.57
C ASP A 22 13.27 -9.35 2.26
N ASN A 23 12.30 -10.25 2.12
CA ASN A 23 11.19 -10.08 1.20
C ASN A 23 10.39 -8.92 1.78
N ASN A 24 10.78 -7.72 1.34
CA ASN A 24 10.09 -6.46 1.57
C ASN A 24 8.75 -6.48 0.81
N ASN A 25 7.91 -7.46 1.12
CA ASN A 25 6.60 -7.64 0.55
C ASN A 25 5.66 -6.73 1.34
N ASN A 26 5.32 -5.60 0.74
CA ASN A 26 4.22 -4.78 1.23
C ASN A 26 2.95 -5.66 1.27
N GLU A 27 2.31 -5.80 2.44
CA GLU A 27 1.12 -6.64 2.60
C GLU A 27 -0.05 -6.19 1.69
N PHE A 28 -0.03 -4.93 1.27
CA PHE A 28 -1.01 -4.32 0.39
C PHE A 28 -0.67 -4.52 -1.10
N GLU A 29 0.49 -5.08 -1.46
CA GLU A 29 0.85 -5.39 -2.86
C GLU A 29 -0.23 -6.24 -3.55
N GLY A 30 -0.68 -5.81 -4.72
CA GLY A 30 -1.71 -6.52 -5.49
C GLY A 30 -2.65 -5.58 -6.25
N GLN A 31 -3.71 -6.14 -6.81
CA GLN A 31 -4.79 -5.39 -7.45
C GLN A 31 -5.87 -5.02 -6.43
N TRP A 32 -6.36 -3.80 -6.55
CA TRP A 32 -7.39 -3.21 -5.70
C TRP A 32 -8.45 -2.56 -6.55
N SER A 33 -9.69 -2.60 -6.08
CA SER A 33 -10.81 -1.95 -6.72
C SER A 33 -11.81 -1.42 -5.70
N GLY A 34 -12.56 -0.39 -6.08
CA GLY A 34 -13.48 0.24 -5.15
C GLY A 34 -14.38 1.31 -5.77
N ILE A 35 -15.07 2.02 -4.89
CA ILE A 35 -15.98 3.12 -5.23
C ILE A 35 -15.62 4.39 -4.46
N PHE A 36 -15.94 5.53 -5.05
CA PHE A 36 -15.97 6.80 -4.35
C PHE A 36 -17.35 7.44 -4.49
N SER A 37 -17.73 8.27 -3.52
CA SER A 37 -19.04 8.93 -3.43
C SER A 37 -18.92 10.28 -2.74
N GLY A 38 -19.90 11.17 -2.89
CA GLY A 38 -19.86 12.54 -2.36
C GLY A 38 -20.40 13.53 -3.40
N ASP A 39 -19.73 14.66 -3.55
CA ASP A 39 -20.04 15.65 -4.61
C ASP A 39 -19.84 15.07 -6.02
N ASP A 40 -18.96 14.08 -6.15
CA ASP A 40 -18.83 13.17 -7.29
C ASP A 40 -18.96 11.70 -6.84
N ASN A 41 -19.25 10.80 -7.76
CA ASN A 41 -19.31 9.37 -7.52
C ASN A 41 -18.82 8.55 -8.71
N GLY A 42 -18.26 7.37 -8.42
CA GLY A 42 -17.63 6.56 -9.44
C GLY A 42 -16.90 5.34 -8.89
N THR A 43 -16.05 4.78 -9.74
CA THR A 43 -15.22 3.60 -9.41
C THR A 43 -13.74 3.93 -9.53
N TRP A 44 -12.91 3.16 -8.83
CA TRP A 44 -11.46 3.21 -9.01
C TRP A 44 -10.87 1.80 -9.02
N THR A 45 -9.74 1.65 -9.72
CA THR A 45 -8.91 0.45 -9.72
C THR A 45 -7.45 0.87 -9.61
N ALA A 46 -6.64 0.10 -8.89
CA ALA A 46 -5.21 0.36 -8.77
C ALA A 46 -4.40 -0.90 -8.52
N SER A 47 -3.16 -0.88 -9.00
CA SER A 47 -2.11 -1.80 -8.60
C SER A 47 -1.26 -1.15 -7.52
N ILE A 48 -0.99 -1.89 -6.44
CA ILE A 48 0.03 -1.55 -5.45
C ILE A 48 1.22 -2.47 -5.69
N SER A 49 2.41 -1.92 -5.90
CA SER A 49 3.65 -2.70 -6.04
C SER A 49 4.26 -3.06 -4.68
N SER A 50 5.25 -3.96 -4.68
CA SER A 50 5.96 -4.39 -3.47
C SER A 50 6.62 -3.25 -2.67
N ASN A 51 6.97 -2.14 -3.31
CA ASN A 51 7.48 -0.93 -2.63
C ASN A 51 6.38 0.07 -2.23
N GLY A 52 5.10 -0.30 -2.36
CA GLY A 52 3.96 0.54 -1.99
C GLY A 52 3.56 1.60 -3.01
N GLN A 53 4.11 1.61 -4.23
CA GLN A 53 3.65 2.57 -5.25
C GLN A 53 2.26 2.18 -5.76
N VAL A 54 1.36 3.16 -5.83
CA VAL A 54 0.01 3.04 -6.37
C VAL A 54 0.00 3.55 -7.80
N SER A 55 -0.54 2.76 -8.72
CA SER A 55 -0.84 3.21 -10.09
C SER A 55 -2.14 2.59 -10.57
N GLY A 56 -3.04 3.42 -11.10
CA GLY A 56 -4.39 3.02 -11.44
C GLY A 56 -5.19 4.12 -12.12
N VAL A 57 -6.50 4.00 -12.07
CA VAL A 57 -7.45 4.97 -12.61
C VAL A 57 -8.68 5.11 -11.70
N CYS A 58 -9.32 6.28 -11.76
CA CYS A 58 -10.65 6.49 -11.25
C CYS A 58 -11.55 7.02 -12.37
N TYR A 59 -12.79 6.55 -12.43
CA TYR A 59 -13.78 6.93 -13.42
C TYR A 59 -14.99 7.57 -12.73
N SER A 60 -15.32 8.79 -13.14
CA SER A 60 -16.45 9.57 -12.64
C SER A 60 -17.73 9.26 -13.42
N PHE A 61 -18.80 8.97 -12.70
CA PHE A 61 -20.14 8.78 -13.28
C PHE A 61 -20.88 10.10 -13.52
N ILE A 62 -20.53 11.18 -12.83
CA ILE A 62 -21.16 12.49 -13.06
C ILE A 62 -20.56 13.16 -14.29
N TYR A 63 -19.24 13.10 -14.43
CA TYR A 63 -18.52 13.77 -15.52
C TYR A 63 -18.29 12.88 -16.74
N ASP A 64 -18.49 11.55 -16.63
CA ASP A 64 -18.21 10.56 -17.69
C ASP A 64 -16.74 10.62 -18.16
N GLU A 65 -15.82 10.68 -17.19
CA GLU A 65 -14.39 10.90 -17.42
C GLU A 65 -13.53 9.94 -16.59
N GLU A 66 -12.45 9.46 -17.20
CA GLU A 66 -11.40 8.66 -16.53
C GLU A 66 -10.17 9.53 -16.25
N ASN A 67 -9.64 9.41 -15.03
CA ASN A 67 -8.42 10.08 -14.60
C ASN A 67 -7.43 9.05 -14.03
N SER A 68 -6.14 9.28 -14.25
CA SER A 68 -5.10 8.45 -13.62
C SER A 68 -5.11 8.64 -12.11
N LEU A 69 -4.93 7.56 -11.35
CA LEU A 69 -4.79 7.55 -9.89
C LEU A 69 -3.37 7.07 -9.55
N ASN A 70 -2.53 7.94 -8.99
CA ASN A 70 -1.15 7.60 -8.67
C ASN A 70 -0.78 8.03 -7.27
N GLY A 71 0.02 7.24 -6.56
CA GLY A 71 0.25 7.49 -5.14
C GLY A 71 1.17 6.49 -4.46
N THR A 72 1.00 6.38 -3.14
CA THR A 72 1.75 5.48 -2.28
C THR A 72 0.89 4.88 -1.18
N VAL A 73 1.29 3.70 -0.73
CA VAL A 73 0.82 3.07 0.51
C VAL A 73 2.00 2.81 1.43
N SER A 74 1.93 3.33 2.64
CA SER A 74 2.95 3.08 3.67
C SER A 74 2.84 1.66 4.23
N SER A 75 3.87 1.21 4.97
CA SER A 75 3.81 -0.08 5.66
C SER A 75 2.78 -0.14 6.80
N SER A 76 2.24 1.00 7.24
CA SER A 76 1.12 1.07 8.19
C SER A 76 -0.25 1.11 7.52
N GLY A 77 -0.30 1.03 6.18
CA GLY A 77 -1.54 1.09 5.40
C GLY A 77 -2.03 2.48 5.08
N GLU A 78 -1.27 3.55 5.37
CA GLU A 78 -1.65 4.90 4.97
C GLU A 78 -1.64 5.00 3.44
N PHE A 79 -2.82 5.23 2.86
CA PHE A 79 -3.04 5.37 1.43
C PHE A 79 -3.14 6.83 1.06
N GLU A 80 -2.28 7.28 0.15
CA GLU A 80 -2.31 8.62 -0.41
C GLU A 80 -2.15 8.54 -1.93
N ALA A 81 -3.12 9.02 -2.68
CA ALA A 81 -3.06 9.05 -4.14
C ALA A 81 -3.65 10.34 -4.69
N THR A 82 -3.15 10.81 -5.83
CA THR A 82 -3.70 11.95 -6.56
C THR A 82 -4.38 11.48 -7.83
N PHE A 83 -5.43 12.19 -8.21
CA PHE A 83 -6.11 11.99 -9.49
C PHE A 83 -6.17 13.27 -10.31
N GLY A 84 -6.22 13.11 -11.63
CA GLY A 84 -6.25 14.21 -12.59
C GLY A 84 -4.87 14.84 -12.84
N THR A 85 -4.87 16.14 -13.11
CA THR A 85 -3.68 16.95 -13.43
C THR A 85 -3.33 17.91 -12.30
N SER A 86 -2.14 18.52 -12.35
CA SER A 86 -1.73 19.54 -11.39
C SER A 86 -2.60 20.81 -11.42
N SER A 87 -3.31 21.07 -12.52
CA SER A 87 -4.21 22.21 -12.70
C SER A 87 -5.67 21.91 -12.39
N SER A 88 -6.05 20.63 -12.36
CA SER A 88 -7.42 20.17 -12.15
C SER A 88 -7.33 18.71 -11.71
N GLY A 89 -7.60 18.46 -10.44
CA GLY A 89 -7.36 17.19 -9.80
C GLY A 89 -7.48 17.28 -8.28
N GLY A 90 -7.55 16.12 -7.65
CA GLY A 90 -7.71 15.99 -6.22
C GLY A 90 -6.84 14.88 -5.65
N GLY A 91 -7.10 14.56 -4.39
CA GLY A 91 -6.41 13.50 -3.66
C GLY A 91 -7.38 12.57 -2.96
N PHE A 92 -6.99 11.29 -2.91
CA PHE A 92 -7.54 10.27 -2.03
C PHE A 92 -6.58 10.12 -0.85
N THR A 93 -7.11 10.15 0.37
CA THR A 93 -6.38 9.79 1.59
C THR A 93 -7.19 8.79 2.39
N GLY A 94 -6.54 7.84 3.06
CA GLY A 94 -7.23 6.86 3.89
C GLY A 94 -6.31 5.79 4.44
N ILE A 95 -6.90 4.70 4.93
CA ILE A 95 -6.17 3.59 5.55
C ILE A 95 -6.61 2.26 4.91
N LEU A 96 -5.63 1.40 4.59
CA LEU A 96 -5.82 0.01 4.23
C LEU A 96 -5.58 -0.88 5.46
N ILE A 97 -6.48 -1.84 5.69
CA ILE A 97 -6.39 -2.84 6.76
C ILE A 97 -6.70 -4.20 6.15
N GLY A 98 -5.68 -5.06 6.07
CA GLY A 98 -5.77 -6.35 5.40
C GLY A 98 -6.17 -6.18 3.92
N ASN A 99 -7.33 -6.74 3.54
CA ASN A 99 -7.84 -6.72 2.17
C ASN A 99 -8.93 -5.66 1.94
N SER A 100 -9.06 -4.69 2.83
CA SER A 100 -10.09 -3.65 2.77
C SER A 100 -9.48 -2.28 3.07
N GLY A 101 -10.05 -1.23 2.50
CA GLY A 101 -9.61 0.14 2.73
C GLY A 101 -10.73 1.15 2.61
N GLU A 102 -10.59 2.25 3.33
CA GLU A 102 -11.55 3.35 3.30
C GLU A 102 -10.87 4.69 3.59
N GLY A 103 -11.51 5.77 3.15
CA GLY A 103 -10.98 7.10 3.37
C GLY A 103 -11.84 8.20 2.76
N VAL A 104 -11.20 9.34 2.54
CA VAL A 104 -11.80 10.54 1.96
C VAL A 104 -11.12 10.91 0.66
N TRP A 105 -11.86 11.58 -0.22
CA TRP A 105 -11.29 12.25 -1.38
C TRP A 105 -11.69 13.72 -1.36
N SER A 106 -10.84 14.57 -1.94
CA SER A 106 -11.12 15.99 -2.12
C SER A 106 -10.45 16.54 -3.38
N ASP A 107 -11.20 17.31 -4.16
CA ASP A 107 -10.74 18.18 -5.24
C ASP A 107 -11.11 19.62 -4.87
N PRO A 108 -10.13 20.54 -4.74
CA PRO A 108 -10.39 21.94 -4.40
C PRO A 108 -11.38 22.68 -5.30
N ASN A 109 -11.59 22.21 -6.52
CA ASN A 109 -12.49 22.83 -7.51
C ASN A 109 -13.81 22.07 -7.69
N SER A 110 -13.84 20.76 -7.36
CA SER A 110 -14.94 19.86 -7.71
C SER A 110 -15.70 19.32 -6.49
N GLY A 111 -15.12 19.36 -5.29
CA GLY A 111 -15.80 18.96 -4.05
C GLY A 111 -15.06 17.87 -3.28
N SER A 112 -15.81 17.12 -2.47
CA SER A 112 -15.24 16.10 -1.57
C SER A 112 -16.19 14.94 -1.30
N GLY A 113 -15.65 13.89 -0.70
CA GLY A 113 -16.45 12.74 -0.30
C GLY A 113 -15.63 11.62 0.32
N THR A 114 -16.16 10.40 0.23
CA THR A 114 -15.56 9.18 0.78
C THR A 114 -15.27 8.16 -0.29
N TRP A 115 -14.32 7.28 -0.03
CA TRP A 115 -14.04 6.11 -0.86
C TRP A 115 -13.91 4.84 0.00
N SER A 116 -14.17 3.71 -0.63
CA SER A 116 -13.90 2.38 -0.08
C SER A 116 -13.36 1.47 -1.18
N GLY A 117 -12.61 0.43 -0.81
CA GLY A 117 -12.12 -0.56 -1.75
C GLY A 117 -11.67 -1.86 -1.08
N ASN A 118 -11.47 -2.86 -1.91
CA ASN A 118 -11.01 -4.18 -1.51
C ASN A 118 -9.88 -4.65 -2.42
N LYS A 119 -9.03 -5.51 -1.86
CA LYS A 119 -8.03 -6.27 -2.61
C LYS A 119 -8.71 -7.44 -3.31
N ASP A 120 -8.32 -7.69 -4.57
CA ASP A 120 -8.83 -8.80 -5.39
C ASP A 120 -8.37 -10.18 -4.88
#